data_AF-A0A3L8C6T5-F1
#
_entry.id   AF-A0A3L8C6T5-F1
#
_cell.length_a   1.000
_cell.length_b   1.000
_cell.length_c   1.000
_cell.angle_alpha   90.00
_cell.angle_beta   90.00
_cell.angle_gamma   90.00
#
_symmetry.space_group_name_H-M   'P 1'
#
loop_
_entity.id
_entity.type
_entity.pdbx_description
1 polymer ?
#
loop_
_entity_poly.entity_id
_entity_poly.type
_entity_poly.pdbx_seq_one_letter_code
_entity_poly.pdbx_strand_id
1 'polypeptide(L)'
;SRLKAYYNAIASTIEVECGLMAVPMVNLTHEGFGRAIVVVGKLIVVDKTLRDVHRFGFDSLDKLIAEVEKVTSKAITLVNDHRDVAKL
;
A
#
# COMPACT_ATOMS: atom_id res chain seq x y z
N SER A 1 -13.86 -3.26 -5.18
CA SER A 1 -14.05 -3.55 -3.74
C SER A 1 -13.30 -2.51 -2.92
N ARG A 2 -13.77 -2.20 -1.69
CA ARG A 2 -13.19 -1.14 -0.83
C ARG A 2 -11.70 -1.31 -0.57
N LEU A 3 -11.26 -2.55 -0.32
CA LEU A 3 -9.86 -2.87 -0.07
C LEU A 3 -8.95 -2.57 -1.27
N LYS A 4 -9.39 -2.92 -2.50
CA LYS A 4 -8.62 -2.60 -3.72
C LYS A 4 -8.51 -1.09 -3.91
N ALA A 5 -9.61 -0.36 -3.70
CA ALA A 5 -9.58 1.11 -3.79
C ALA A 5 -8.63 1.73 -2.74
N TYR A 6 -8.60 1.19 -1.52
CA TYR A 6 -7.68 1.63 -0.46
C TYR A 6 -6.20 1.47 -0.86
N TYR A 7 -5.80 0.30 -1.34
CA TYR A 7 -4.41 0.09 -1.78
C TYR A 7 -4.06 0.84 -3.07
N ASN A 8 -5.03 1.06 -3.97
CA ASN A 8 -4.85 1.93 -5.12
C ASN A 8 -4.59 3.38 -4.69
N ALA A 9 -5.34 3.90 -3.73
CA ALA A 9 -5.12 5.25 -3.20
C ALA A 9 -3.73 5.38 -2.56
N ILE A 10 -3.31 4.40 -1.75
CA ILE A 10 -1.94 4.36 -1.18
C ILE A 10 -0.89 4.40 -2.27
N ALA A 11 -1.02 3.57 -3.31
CA ALA A 11 -0.07 3.54 -4.41
C ALA A 11 -0.02 4.89 -5.14
N SER A 12 -1.17 5.48 -5.48
CA SER A 12 -1.22 6.81 -6.10
C SER A 12 -0.58 7.90 -5.24
N THR A 13 -0.77 7.87 -3.91
CA THR A 13 -0.10 8.82 -3.01
C THR A 13 1.42 8.63 -3.02
N ILE A 14 1.91 7.39 -2.97
CA ILE A 14 3.35 7.10 -3.05
C ILE A 14 3.92 7.60 -4.39
N GLU A 15 3.22 7.36 -5.50
CA GLU A 15 3.65 7.77 -6.83
C GLU A 15 3.81 9.30 -6.95
N VAL A 16 2.83 10.06 -6.45
CA VAL A 16 2.89 11.53 -6.43
C VAL A 16 4.07 12.04 -5.60
N GLU A 17 4.30 11.47 -4.42
CA GLU A 17 5.33 11.94 -3.48
C GLU A 17 6.76 11.56 -3.92
N CYS A 18 6.97 10.36 -4.47
CA CYS A 18 8.31 9.90 -4.85
C CYS A 18 8.67 10.14 -6.33
N GLY A 19 7.68 10.41 -7.18
CA GLY A 19 7.84 10.62 -8.62
C GLY A 19 8.17 9.35 -9.40
N LEU A 20 7.88 8.16 -8.85
CA LEU A 20 8.08 6.85 -9.47
C LEU A 20 6.76 6.07 -9.44
N MET A 21 6.49 5.32 -10.50
CA MET A 21 5.26 4.55 -10.63
C MET A 21 5.12 3.53 -9.49
N ALA A 22 3.98 3.54 -8.81
CA ALA A 22 3.68 2.62 -7.72
C ALA A 22 2.51 1.71 -8.11
N VAL A 23 2.74 0.39 -8.07
CA VAL A 23 1.76 -0.61 -8.53
C VAL A 23 1.26 -1.44 -7.35
N PRO A 24 -0.03 -1.39 -7.00
CA PRO A 24 -0.61 -2.23 -5.97
C PRO A 24 -0.99 -3.61 -6.52
N MET A 25 -0.73 -4.67 -5.75
CA MET A 25 -1.24 -6.00 -6.00
C MET A 25 -1.92 -6.52 -4.74
N VAL A 26 -3.20 -6.88 -4.86
CA VAL A 26 -3.99 -7.46 -3.76
C VAL A 26 -4.49 -8.82 -4.20
N ASN A 27 -3.96 -9.87 -3.57
CA ASN A 27 -4.41 -11.23 -3.78
C ASN A 27 -5.20 -11.72 -2.56
N LEU A 28 -6.38 -12.27 -2.79
CA LEU A 28 -7.29 -12.74 -1.75
C LEU A 28 -7.83 -14.12 -2.10
N THR A 29 -7.88 -14.98 -1.09
CA THR A 29 -8.61 -16.25 -1.12
C THR A 29 -10.11 -16.01 -0.88
N HIS A 30 -10.92 -17.04 -1.16
CA HIS A 30 -12.36 -17.00 -0.91
C HIS A 30 -12.72 -16.90 0.58
N GLU A 31 -11.81 -17.33 1.47
CA GLU A 31 -11.95 -17.23 2.94
C GLU A 31 -11.58 -15.84 3.49
N GLY A 32 -11.12 -14.92 2.64
CA GLY A 32 -10.75 -13.56 3.05
C GLY A 32 -9.36 -13.43 3.67
N PHE A 33 -8.48 -14.40 3.43
CA PHE A 33 -7.04 -14.31 3.70
C PHE A 33 -6.26 -13.92 2.45
N GLY A 34 -5.15 -13.23 2.62
CA GLY A 34 -4.27 -12.95 1.50
C GLY A 34 -3.17 -11.95 1.80
N ARG A 35 -2.77 -11.19 0.79
CA ARG A 35 -1.66 -10.24 0.87
C ARG A 35 -1.91 -9.05 -0.04
N ALA A 36 -1.56 -7.87 0.45
CA ALA A 36 -1.46 -6.66 -0.34
C ALA A 36 -0.01 -6.20 -0.35
N ILE A 37 0.51 -5.99 -1.55
CA ILE A 37 1.83 -5.41 -1.77
C ILE A 37 1.71 -4.17 -2.65
N VAL A 38 2.60 -3.22 -2.45
CA VAL A 38 2.82 -2.10 -3.39
C VAL A 38 4.28 -2.15 -3.82
N VAL A 39 4.51 -2.08 -5.12
CA VAL A 39 5.84 -2.18 -5.74
C VAL A 39 6.17 -0.87 -6.44
N VAL A 40 7.42 -0.41 -6.31
CA VAL A 40 8.01 0.68 -7.09
C VAL A 40 9.27 0.13 -7.75
N GLY A 41 9.30 0.06 -9.09
CA GLY A 41 10.35 -0.65 -9.82
C GLY A 41 10.42 -2.13 -9.40
N LYS A 42 11.53 -2.54 -8.78
CA LYS A 42 11.71 -3.88 -8.17
C LYS A 42 11.65 -3.90 -6.65
N LEU A 43 11.31 -2.77 -6.02
CA LEU A 43 11.25 -2.63 -4.56
C LEU A 43 9.82 -2.82 -4.06
N ILE A 44 9.61 -3.76 -3.13
CA ILE A 44 8.34 -3.87 -2.40
C ILE A 44 8.35 -2.85 -1.26
N VAL A 45 7.50 -1.83 -1.36
CA VAL A 45 7.46 -0.68 -0.43
C VAL A 45 6.33 -0.76 0.59
N VAL A 46 5.31 -1.56 0.28
CA VAL A 46 4.27 -1.95 1.23
C VAL A 46 4.14 -3.46 1.15
N ASP A 47 4.12 -4.10 2.31
CA ASP A 47 3.86 -5.53 2.45
C ASP A 47 2.93 -5.77 3.64
N LYS A 48 1.69 -6.18 3.34
CA LYS A 48 0.67 -6.43 4.35
C LYS A 48 0.01 -7.78 4.15
N THR A 49 0.13 -8.64 5.15
CA THR A 49 -0.72 -9.83 5.28
C THR A 49 -2.14 -9.40 5.67
N LEU A 50 -3.13 -9.97 5.00
CA LEU A 50 -4.55 -9.66 5.15
C LEU A 50 -5.28 -10.86 5.73
N ARG A 51 -6.15 -10.61 6.71
CA ARG A 51 -7.05 -11.59 7.32
C ARG A 51 -8.40 -10.92 7.56
N ASP A 52 -9.47 -11.71 7.58
CA ASP A 52 -10.83 -11.25 7.87
C ASP A 52 -11.26 -10.02 7.04
N VAL A 53 -10.89 -9.98 5.75
CA VAL A 53 -11.10 -8.78 4.91
C VAL A 53 -12.56 -8.39 4.69
N HIS A 54 -13.49 -9.27 5.02
CA HIS A 54 -14.93 -8.96 5.07
C HIS A 54 -15.24 -7.88 6.14
N ARG A 55 -14.38 -7.74 7.16
CA ARG A 55 -14.45 -6.69 8.19
C ARG A 55 -13.66 -5.43 7.84
N PHE A 56 -13.10 -5.32 6.64
CA PHE A 56 -12.29 -4.16 6.26
C PHE A 56 -13.09 -2.85 6.39
N GLY A 57 -12.57 -1.97 7.24
CA GLY A 57 -13.13 -0.67 7.59
C GLY A 57 -12.28 0.01 8.67
N PHE A 58 -12.62 1.25 8.99
CA PHE A 58 -11.96 2.07 10.01
C PHE A 58 -13.04 2.69 10.91
N ASP A 59 -12.72 2.91 12.19
CA ASP A 59 -13.69 3.44 13.17
C ASP A 59 -14.10 4.89 12.88
N SER A 60 -13.22 5.66 12.23
CA SER A 60 -13.45 7.06 11.85
C SER A 60 -12.60 7.46 10.64
N LEU A 61 -12.93 8.60 10.04
CA LEU A 61 -12.14 9.19 8.97
C LEU A 61 -10.71 9.52 9.43
N ASP A 62 -10.55 10.05 10.65
CA ASP A 62 -9.22 10.38 11.19
C ASP A 62 -8.32 9.15 11.33
N LYS A 63 -8.88 8.00 11.76
CA LYS A 63 -8.12 6.74 11.83
C LYS A 63 -7.74 6.21 10.45
N LEU A 64 -8.60 6.41 9.45
CA LEU A 64 -8.28 6.08 8.07
C LEU A 64 -7.10 6.94 7.58
N ILE A 65 -7.16 8.26 7.77
CA ILE A 65 -6.11 9.20 7.34
C ILE A 65 -4.78 8.85 8.03
N ALA A 66 -4.79 8.69 9.36
CA ALA A 66 -3.59 8.39 10.12
C ALA A 66 -2.91 7.07 9.69
N GLU A 67 -3.68 6.02 9.37
CA GLU A 67 -3.10 4.76 8.88
C GLU A 67 -2.56 4.91 7.44
N VAL A 68 -3.23 5.67 6.57
CA VAL A 68 -2.71 5.98 5.22
C VAL A 68 -1.39 6.74 5.32
N GLU A 69 -1.33 7.83 6.08
CA GLU A 69 -0.12 8.65 6.27
C GLU A 69 1.04 7.83 6.82
N LYS A 70 0.78 6.97 7.80
CA LYS A 70 1.78 6.07 8.37
C LYS A 70 2.32 5.08 7.35
N VAL A 71 1.46 4.49 6.50
CA VAL A 71 1.89 3.54 5.48
C VAL A 71 2.66 4.25 4.37
N THR A 72 2.17 5.38 3.86
CA THR A 72 2.81 6.12 2.77
C THR A 72 4.14 6.72 3.22
N SER A 73 4.25 7.29 4.41
CA SER A 73 5.51 7.85 4.93
C SER A 73 6.62 6.80 5.02
N LYS A 74 6.27 5.58 5.49
CA LYS A 74 7.22 4.46 5.54
C LYS A 74 7.63 4.00 4.15
N ALA A 75 6.68 3.90 3.23
CA ALA A 75 6.95 3.51 1.85
C ALA A 75 7.87 4.52 1.15
N ILE A 76 7.59 5.83 1.29
CA ILE A 76 8.41 6.91 0.71
C ILE A 76 9.83 6.89 1.29
N THR A 77 9.97 6.68 2.60
CA THR A 77 11.29 6.51 3.25
C THR A 77 12.05 5.36 2.60
N LEU A 78 11.42 4.19 2.46
CA LEU A 78 12.06 3.02 1.84
C LEU A 78 12.46 3.25 0.38
N VAL A 79 11.61 3.95 -0.40
CA VAL A 79 11.93 4.34 -1.78
C VAL A 79 13.15 5.25 -1.83
N ASN A 80 13.28 6.20 -0.90
CA ASN A 80 14.41 7.12 -0.87
C ASN A 80 15.70 6.41 -0.45
N ASP A 81 15.63 5.51 0.54
CA ASP A 81 16.79 4.76 1.04
C ASP A 81 17.32 3.74 0.02
N HIS A 82 16.43 3.18 -0.82
CA HIS A 82 16.75 2.17 -1.84
C HIS A 82 16.37 2.64 -3.24
N ARG A 83 16.69 3.91 -3.54
CA ARG A 83 16.25 4.57 -4.79
C ARG A 83 16.86 3.97 -6.06
N ASP A 84 18.00 3.30 -5.93
CA ASP A 84 18.61 2.49 -6.98
C ASP A 84 17.71 1.32 -7.38
N VAL A 85 17.17 0.57 -6.42
CA VAL A 85 16.24 -0.55 -6.65
C VAL A 85 14.89 -0.08 -7.17
N ALA A 86 14.40 1.06 -6.65
CA ALA A 86 13.11 1.64 -7.06
C ALA A 86 13.10 2.13 -8.51
N LYS A 87 14.26 2.35 -9.13
CA LYS A 87 14.41 2.78 -10.54
C LYS A 87 14.63 1.62 -11.53
N LEU A 88 14.66 0.37 -11.05
CA LEU A 88 14.86 -0.84 -11.88
C LEU A 88 13.59 -1.36 -12.54
#